data_AF-A0A2T2N670-F1
#
_entry.id   AF-A0A2T2N670-F1
#
_cell.length_a   1.000
_cell.length_b   1.000
_cell.length_c   1.000
_cell.angle_alpha   90.00
_cell.angle_beta   90.00
_cell.angle_gamma   90.00
#
_symmetry.space_group_name_H-M   'P 1'
#
loop_
_entity.id
_entity.type
_entity.pdbx_description
1 polymer ?
#
loop_
_entity_poly.entity_id
_entity_poly.type
_entity_poly.pdbx_seq_one_letter_code
_entity_poly.pdbx_strand_id
1 'polypeptide(L)'
;MKLLVLTLAARAALVSQAALSISAPDTNLHWPIITVKIDNEKQHVGTLVGPQLQDRITEALDKACPPNLSGNICQEDPFIIDGIPTLNGNCLDANASLSLSVKGAKFPRPHNRLREALVAAVVGVFRVMSEDDKNCYWVTAGGSWLRFCNVGNYVEIGVRSDAGEDAFLCVGLEFEKATTAGNFDCVAIIERTARMLEELTPQFAGSLHVMAVGHDYACIHNNVTSR
;
A
#
# COMPACT_ATOMS: atom_id res chain seq x y z
N MET A 1 -39.57 -57.82 19.21
CA MET A 1 -38.88 -58.96 18.59
C MET A 1 -37.41 -58.62 18.44
N LYS A 2 -36.53 -59.59 18.71
CA LYS A 2 -35.06 -59.58 18.79
C LYS A 2 -34.36 -58.73 17.70
N LEU A 3 -33.40 -57.85 18.06
CA LEU A 3 -31.96 -58.09 18.19
C LEU A 3 -31.25 -58.23 16.82
N LEU A 4 -30.38 -57.27 16.46
CA LEU A 4 -29.03 -57.57 15.98
C LEU A 4 -28.15 -56.32 16.01
N VAL A 5 -27.22 -56.33 16.96
CA VAL A 5 -26.02 -55.50 17.02
C VAL A 5 -24.98 -56.16 16.14
N LEU A 6 -24.32 -55.42 15.25
CA LEU A 6 -23.09 -55.88 14.59
C LEU A 6 -22.02 -54.78 14.68
N THR A 7 -21.21 -54.93 15.72
CA THR A 7 -19.87 -54.35 15.87
C THR A 7 -18.92 -54.89 14.81
N LEU A 8 -18.29 -54.01 14.02
CA LEU A 8 -17.09 -54.34 13.25
C LEU A 8 -15.87 -53.73 13.94
N ALA A 9 -14.88 -54.59 14.19
CA ALA A 9 -13.69 -54.32 14.97
C ALA A 9 -12.54 -53.74 14.14
N ALA A 10 -11.77 -52.93 14.85
CA ALA A 10 -10.44 -52.37 14.61
C ALA A 10 -9.47 -53.09 13.65
N ARG A 11 -8.73 -52.27 12.88
CA ARG A 11 -7.28 -52.43 12.68
C ARG A 11 -6.61 -51.05 12.64
N ALA A 12 -6.07 -50.62 13.78
CA ALA A 12 -5.14 -49.50 13.84
C ALA A 12 -3.73 -50.04 13.57
N ALA A 13 -3.13 -49.63 12.46
CA ALA A 13 -1.72 -49.90 12.17
C ALA A 13 -0.85 -48.87 12.91
N LEU A 14 -0.02 -49.35 13.84
CA LEU A 14 1.05 -48.55 14.42
C LEU A 14 2.12 -48.30 13.35
N VAL A 15 2.18 -47.08 12.84
CA VAL A 15 3.36 -46.57 12.13
C VAL A 15 4.24 -45.88 13.17
N SER A 16 5.39 -46.50 13.43
CA SER A 16 6.45 -45.94 14.29
C SER A 16 7.01 -44.69 13.64
N GLN A 17 6.70 -43.52 14.20
CA GLN A 17 7.34 -42.26 13.84
C GLN A 17 8.63 -42.15 14.63
N ALA A 18 9.77 -42.43 13.97
CA ALA A 18 11.05 -41.98 14.45
C ALA A 18 11.05 -40.45 14.43
N ALA A 19 10.98 -39.84 15.60
CA ALA A 19 11.06 -38.40 15.77
C ALA A 19 12.48 -37.95 15.41
N LEU A 20 12.66 -37.51 14.17
CA LEU A 20 13.73 -36.61 13.79
C LEU A 20 13.48 -35.29 14.54
N SER A 21 14.15 -35.12 15.68
CA SER A 21 14.26 -33.82 16.34
C SER A 21 15.13 -32.93 15.46
N ILE A 22 14.52 -32.34 14.44
CA ILE A 22 15.04 -31.13 13.79
C ILE A 22 15.05 -30.08 14.89
N SER A 23 16.24 -29.67 15.31
CA SER A 23 16.41 -28.51 16.20
C SER A 23 15.57 -27.37 15.63
N ALA A 24 14.63 -26.87 16.44
CA ALA A 24 13.81 -25.73 16.06
C ALA A 24 14.75 -24.62 15.56
N PRO A 25 14.53 -24.07 14.35
CA PRO A 25 15.35 -22.98 13.86
C PRO A 25 15.35 -21.87 14.90
N ASP A 26 16.54 -21.36 15.18
CA ASP A 26 16.81 -20.30 16.15
C ASP A 26 15.77 -19.18 16.01
N THR A 27 14.88 -19.05 17.00
CA THR A 27 13.74 -18.11 16.99
C THR A 27 14.17 -16.65 17.09
N ASN A 28 15.49 -16.39 17.06
CA ASN A 28 16.09 -15.07 17.13
C ASN A 28 16.41 -14.47 15.74
N LEU A 29 15.99 -15.11 14.66
CA LEU A 29 16.16 -14.55 13.32
C LEU A 29 15.10 -13.46 13.09
N HIS A 30 15.41 -12.24 13.52
CA HIS A 30 14.59 -11.06 13.28
C HIS A 30 14.72 -10.65 11.81
N TRP A 31 13.75 -11.06 11.00
CA TRP A 31 13.67 -10.63 9.60
C TRP A 31 13.32 -9.14 9.54
N PRO A 32 13.84 -8.39 8.55
CA PRO A 32 13.40 -7.03 8.32
C PRO A 32 11.88 -6.98 8.12
N ILE A 33 11.24 -5.97 8.69
CA ILE A 33 9.79 -5.77 8.60
C ILE A 33 9.53 -4.56 7.69
N ILE A 34 8.78 -4.77 6.62
CA ILE A 34 8.23 -3.69 5.81
C ILE A 34 6.99 -3.16 6.52
N THR A 35 7.04 -1.91 6.94
CA THR A 35 5.90 -1.23 7.57
C THR A 35 5.18 -0.37 6.56
N VAL A 36 3.86 -0.49 6.49
CA VAL A 36 2.99 0.39 5.73
C VAL A 36 2.12 1.18 6.69
N LYS A 37 2.20 2.51 6.61
CA LYS A 37 1.28 3.39 7.33
C LYS A 37 0.50 4.22 6.33
N ILE A 38 -0.80 4.29 6.56
CA ILE A 38 -1.74 5.00 5.70
C ILE A 38 -2.52 5.95 6.58
N ASP A 39 -2.55 7.22 6.23
CA ASP A 39 -3.45 8.16 6.89
C ASP A 39 -4.83 8.13 6.23
N ASN A 40 -5.85 8.42 7.02
CA ASN A 40 -7.25 8.30 6.64
C ASN A 40 -7.87 9.63 6.23
N GLU A 41 -7.14 10.75 6.26
CA GLU A 41 -7.67 11.99 5.71
C GLU A 41 -7.86 11.85 4.20
N LYS A 42 -9.11 12.03 3.76
CA LYS A 42 -9.59 11.77 2.40
C LYS A 42 -9.06 12.82 1.42
N GLN A 43 -8.49 12.38 0.31
CA GLN A 43 -8.09 13.22 -0.83
C GLN A 43 -8.79 12.76 -2.10
N HIS A 44 -9.33 13.72 -2.86
CA HIS A 44 -10.04 13.44 -4.11
C HIS A 44 -9.07 13.40 -5.28
N VAL A 45 -9.13 12.32 -6.06
CA VAL A 45 -8.27 12.11 -7.23
C VAL A 45 -9.05 12.19 -8.55
N GLY A 46 -10.34 12.54 -8.48
CA GLY A 46 -11.20 12.61 -9.67
C GLY A 46 -11.26 11.28 -10.39
N THR A 47 -11.01 11.30 -11.70
CA THR A 47 -10.99 10.09 -12.55
C THR A 47 -9.60 9.46 -12.66
N LEU A 48 -8.58 9.99 -11.97
CA LEU A 48 -7.26 9.35 -11.94
C LEU A 48 -7.34 8.10 -11.06
N VAL A 49 -7.59 6.96 -11.70
CA VAL A 49 -7.85 5.68 -11.02
C VAL A 49 -6.88 4.62 -11.50
N GLY A 50 -6.43 3.79 -10.57
CA GLY A 50 -5.62 2.61 -10.84
C GLY A 50 -4.29 2.97 -11.50
N PRO A 51 -3.95 2.40 -12.67
CA PRO A 51 -2.72 2.70 -13.38
C PRO A 51 -2.51 4.18 -13.68
N GLN A 52 -3.56 4.95 -13.98
CA GLN A 52 -3.44 6.37 -14.31
C GLN A 52 -2.91 7.20 -13.15
N LEU A 53 -3.39 6.93 -11.93
CA LEU A 53 -2.86 7.58 -10.73
C LEU A 53 -1.44 7.09 -10.45
N GLN A 54 -1.20 5.78 -10.59
CA GLN A 54 0.13 5.19 -10.39
C GLN A 54 1.18 5.85 -11.30
N ASP A 55 0.89 6.06 -12.58
CA ASP A 55 1.82 6.65 -13.54
C ASP A 55 2.19 8.09 -13.15
N ARG A 56 1.20 8.89 -12.73
CA ARG A 56 1.42 10.27 -12.28
C ARG A 56 2.25 10.36 -11.00
N ILE A 57 1.97 9.49 -10.03
CA ILE A 57 2.74 9.42 -8.78
C ILE A 57 4.17 8.94 -9.07
N THR A 58 4.34 7.97 -9.96
CA THR A 58 5.68 7.49 -10.37
C THR A 58 6.49 8.60 -11.02
N GLU A 59 5.91 9.31 -12.00
CA GLU A 59 6.54 10.46 -12.65
C GLU A 59 6.98 11.52 -11.63
N ALA A 60 6.09 11.85 -10.68
CA ALA A 60 6.37 12.81 -9.62
C ALA A 60 7.51 12.35 -8.70
N LEU A 61 7.52 11.08 -8.27
CA LEU A 61 8.54 10.52 -7.39
C LEU A 61 9.88 10.32 -8.09
N ASP A 62 9.90 10.00 -9.38
CA ASP A 62 11.14 9.94 -10.16
C ASP A 62 11.77 11.31 -10.32
N LYS A 63 10.96 12.37 -10.42
CA LYS A 63 11.47 13.75 -10.43
C LYS A 63 11.94 14.20 -9.03
N ALA A 64 11.13 13.95 -8.00
CA ALA A 64 11.43 14.37 -6.64
C ALA A 64 12.62 13.60 -6.07
N CYS A 65 12.66 12.28 -6.26
CA CYS A 65 13.70 11.39 -5.75
C CYS A 65 14.35 10.64 -6.93
N PRO A 66 15.32 11.21 -7.66
CA PRO A 66 15.84 10.58 -8.87
C PRO A 66 16.43 9.18 -8.65
N PRO A 67 16.29 8.26 -9.64
CA PRO A 67 16.80 6.89 -9.53
C PRO A 67 18.32 6.85 -9.36
N ASN A 68 18.81 5.77 -8.77
CA ASN A 68 20.24 5.49 -8.53
C ASN A 68 20.99 6.47 -7.62
N LEU A 69 20.30 7.43 -7.01
CA LEU A 69 20.87 8.29 -5.98
C LEU A 69 20.55 7.68 -4.59
N SER A 70 21.40 7.96 -3.60
CA SER A 70 21.27 7.45 -2.23
C SER A 70 21.47 8.55 -1.20
N GLY A 71 20.90 8.38 0.00
CA GLY A 71 20.84 9.40 1.06
C GLY A 71 19.49 10.12 1.10
N ASN A 72 19.49 11.33 1.69
CA ASN A 72 18.32 12.23 1.73
C ASN A 72 18.41 13.22 0.55
N ILE A 73 17.98 12.76 -0.60
CA ILE A 73 18.21 13.39 -1.92
C ILE A 73 16.92 13.86 -2.58
N CYS A 74 15.78 13.63 -1.92
CA CYS A 74 14.50 13.99 -2.50
C CYS A 74 14.32 15.51 -2.44
N GLN A 75 13.82 16.08 -3.53
CA GLN A 75 13.36 17.45 -3.58
C GLN A 75 12.08 17.56 -2.74
N GLU A 76 12.01 18.62 -1.92
CA GLU A 76 10.85 18.89 -1.07
C GLU A 76 9.74 19.63 -1.82
N ASP A 77 10.07 20.24 -2.96
CA ASP A 77 9.11 20.98 -3.77
C ASP A 77 7.98 20.05 -4.25
N PRO A 78 6.72 20.47 -4.09
CA PRO A 78 5.59 19.64 -4.50
C PRO A 78 5.53 19.50 -6.03
N PHE A 79 5.17 18.30 -6.48
CA PHE A 79 4.79 18.05 -7.85
C PHE A 79 3.29 18.28 -8.02
N ILE A 80 2.90 19.14 -8.95
CA ILE A 80 1.49 19.46 -9.19
C ILE A 80 0.96 18.61 -10.34
N ILE A 81 -0.11 17.85 -10.06
CA ILE A 81 -0.89 17.11 -11.05
C ILE A 81 -2.13 17.94 -11.37
N ASP A 82 -2.10 18.65 -12.48
CA ASP A 82 -3.21 19.51 -12.94
C ASP A 82 -4.35 18.71 -13.58
N GLY A 83 -5.49 19.38 -13.74
CA GLY A 83 -6.62 18.85 -14.52
C GLY A 83 -7.45 17.81 -13.79
N ILE A 84 -7.42 17.81 -12.46
CA ILE A 84 -8.25 16.92 -11.65
C ILE A 84 -9.71 17.35 -11.80
N PRO A 85 -10.60 16.46 -12.29
CA PRO A 85 -11.98 16.82 -12.52
C PRO A 85 -12.75 16.97 -11.21
N THR A 86 -13.59 18.01 -11.17
CA THR A 86 -14.53 18.33 -10.11
C THR A 86 -15.93 18.56 -10.66
N LEU A 87 -16.94 18.48 -9.80
CA LEU A 87 -18.29 18.83 -10.17
C LEU A 87 -18.66 20.20 -9.64
N ASN A 88 -19.27 20.98 -10.52
CA ASN A 88 -19.92 22.23 -10.20
C ASN A 88 -21.37 22.13 -10.66
N GLY A 89 -22.24 21.66 -9.76
CA GLY A 89 -23.58 21.18 -10.14
C GLY A 89 -23.49 19.95 -11.06
N ASN A 90 -23.97 20.08 -12.30
CA ASN A 90 -23.94 19.02 -13.31
C ASN A 90 -22.82 19.21 -14.35
N CYS A 91 -21.97 20.21 -14.16
CA CYS A 91 -20.85 20.52 -15.05
C CYS A 91 -19.56 19.91 -14.51
N LEU A 92 -18.77 19.34 -15.41
CA LEU A 92 -17.46 18.80 -15.12
C LEU A 92 -16.40 19.89 -15.33
N ASP A 93 -15.75 20.32 -14.26
CA ASP A 93 -14.68 21.32 -14.29
C ASP A 93 -13.33 20.64 -14.01
N ALA A 94 -12.42 20.62 -14.98
CA ALA A 94 -11.07 20.06 -14.86
C ALA A 94 -10.02 21.14 -14.56
N ASN A 95 -10.27 21.94 -13.52
CA ASN A 95 -9.43 23.08 -13.12
C ASN A 95 -8.90 22.96 -11.69
N ALA A 96 -9.03 21.78 -11.06
CA ALA A 96 -8.40 21.52 -9.77
C ALA A 96 -7.05 20.84 -9.97
N SER A 97 -6.20 20.93 -8.96
CA SER A 97 -4.91 20.25 -8.93
C SER A 97 -4.79 19.31 -7.72
N LEU A 98 -3.91 18.33 -7.85
CA LEU A 98 -3.47 17.44 -6.78
C LEU A 98 -1.97 17.66 -6.58
N SER A 99 -1.59 18.10 -5.39
CA SER A 99 -0.20 18.28 -5.00
C SER A 99 0.35 16.98 -4.42
N LEU A 100 1.50 16.52 -4.91
CA LEU A 100 2.26 15.43 -4.33
C LEU A 100 3.53 15.98 -3.71
N SER A 101 3.80 15.62 -2.45
CA SER A 101 5.01 16.03 -1.75
C SER A 101 5.69 14.86 -1.05
N VAL A 102 7.02 14.83 -1.10
CA VAL A 102 7.82 13.90 -0.29
C VAL A 102 8.00 14.52 1.08
N LYS A 103 7.31 13.97 2.09
CA LYS A 103 7.37 14.48 3.49
C LYS A 103 8.63 14.02 4.22
N GLY A 104 9.27 12.98 3.72
CA GLY A 104 10.52 12.45 4.24
C GLY A 104 10.97 11.23 3.46
N ALA A 105 12.29 11.07 3.31
CA ALA A 105 12.86 9.90 2.68
C ALA A 105 14.23 9.58 3.27
N LYS A 106 14.54 8.29 3.36
CA LYS A 106 15.87 7.80 3.71
C LYS A 106 16.18 6.54 2.90
N PHE A 107 17.17 6.65 2.02
CA PHE A 107 17.69 5.54 1.23
C PHE A 107 19.11 5.20 1.68
N PRO A 108 19.31 4.24 2.60
CA PRO A 108 20.63 3.92 3.13
C PRO A 108 21.56 3.41 2.03
N ARG A 109 22.84 3.78 2.12
CA ARG A 109 23.90 3.16 1.32
C ARG A 109 24.30 1.85 1.98
N PRO A 110 24.63 0.79 1.22
CA PRO A 110 24.77 0.73 -0.25
C PRO A 110 23.49 0.32 -1.01
N HIS A 111 22.34 0.26 -0.33
CA HIS A 111 21.09 -0.32 -0.84
C HIS A 111 20.33 0.58 -1.83
N ASN A 112 20.96 0.96 -2.94
CA ASN A 112 20.34 1.83 -3.96
C ASN A 112 19.02 1.27 -4.53
N ARG A 113 18.91 -0.07 -4.66
CA ARG A 113 17.68 -0.76 -5.14
C ARG A 113 16.48 -0.64 -4.22
N LEU A 114 16.70 -0.25 -2.96
CA LEU A 114 15.64 -0.11 -1.99
C LEU A 114 14.75 1.10 -2.31
N ARG A 115 15.29 2.12 -2.99
CA ARG A 115 14.50 3.24 -3.51
C ARG A 115 13.40 2.73 -4.43
N GLU A 116 13.74 1.92 -5.43
CA GLU A 116 12.76 1.42 -6.40
C GLU A 116 11.68 0.55 -5.73
N ALA A 117 12.06 -0.25 -4.72
CA ALA A 117 11.11 -1.05 -3.95
C ALA A 117 10.14 -0.17 -3.14
N LEU A 118 10.66 0.87 -2.46
CA LEU A 118 9.87 1.82 -1.68
C LEU A 118 8.92 2.64 -2.57
N VAL A 119 9.42 3.14 -3.71
CA VAL A 119 8.60 3.88 -4.69
C VAL A 119 7.49 2.99 -5.25
N ALA A 120 7.82 1.76 -5.67
CA ALA A 120 6.85 0.80 -6.18
C ALA A 120 5.77 0.47 -5.14
N ALA A 121 6.16 0.32 -3.87
CA ALA A 121 5.22 0.07 -2.78
C ALA A 121 4.29 1.27 -2.54
N VAL A 122 4.82 2.50 -2.44
CA VAL A 122 4.00 3.72 -2.25
C VAL A 122 2.99 3.88 -3.39
N VAL A 123 3.47 3.79 -4.64
CA VAL A 123 2.65 3.90 -5.85
C VAL A 123 1.58 2.81 -5.87
N GLY A 124 1.96 1.57 -5.54
CA GLY A 124 1.06 0.43 -5.45
C GLY A 124 -0.04 0.64 -4.41
N VAL A 125 0.27 1.20 -3.24
CA VAL A 125 -0.73 1.51 -2.22
C VAL A 125 -1.75 2.52 -2.75
N PHE A 126 -1.32 3.66 -3.30
CA PHE A 126 -2.25 4.66 -3.86
C PHE A 126 -3.10 4.11 -5.00
N ARG A 127 -2.53 3.26 -5.85
CA ARG A 127 -3.28 2.54 -6.88
C ARG A 127 -4.37 1.68 -6.26
N VAL A 128 -4.02 0.81 -5.31
CA VAL A 128 -4.98 -0.06 -4.63
C VAL A 128 -6.11 0.74 -3.98
N MET A 129 -5.79 1.88 -3.35
CA MET A 129 -6.80 2.77 -2.78
C MET A 129 -7.81 3.25 -3.81
N SER A 130 -7.31 3.75 -4.95
CA SER A 130 -8.15 4.33 -6.01
C SER A 130 -8.97 3.28 -6.77
N GLU A 131 -8.54 2.02 -6.79
CA GLU A 131 -9.26 0.92 -7.42
C GLU A 131 -10.34 0.31 -6.53
N ASP A 132 -10.40 0.67 -5.25
CA ASP A 132 -11.39 0.10 -4.33
C ASP A 132 -12.75 0.77 -4.49
N ASP A 133 -13.78 -0.03 -4.75
CA ASP A 133 -15.14 0.47 -4.98
C ASP A 133 -15.68 1.22 -3.76
N LYS A 134 -15.25 0.88 -2.53
CA LYS A 134 -15.68 1.62 -1.32
C LYS A 134 -15.08 3.01 -1.24
N ASN A 135 -13.98 3.27 -1.94
CA ASN A 135 -13.34 4.59 -1.98
C ASN A 135 -13.81 5.41 -3.19
N CYS A 136 -14.73 4.88 -3.98
CA CYS A 136 -15.21 5.48 -5.20
C CYS A 136 -16.71 5.73 -5.19
N TYR A 137 -17.14 6.67 -6.01
CA TYR A 137 -18.53 7.03 -6.19
C TYR A 137 -18.79 7.41 -7.64
N TRP A 138 -20.03 7.19 -8.07
CA TRP A 138 -20.46 7.49 -9.42
C TRP A 138 -21.16 8.83 -9.45
N VAL A 139 -20.84 9.60 -10.48
CA VAL A 139 -21.44 10.91 -10.71
C VAL A 139 -21.92 11.02 -12.14
N THR A 140 -22.95 11.85 -12.37
CA THR A 140 -23.45 12.13 -13.72
C THR A 140 -23.10 13.55 -14.11
N ALA A 141 -22.36 13.71 -15.21
CA ALA A 141 -22.02 15.01 -15.78
C ALA A 141 -22.19 14.96 -17.30
N GLY A 142 -22.91 15.94 -17.86
CA GLY A 142 -23.18 15.98 -19.31
C GLY A 142 -23.87 14.72 -19.87
N GLY A 143 -24.66 14.00 -19.05
CA GLY A 143 -25.34 12.76 -19.44
C GLY A 143 -24.49 11.49 -19.38
N SER A 144 -23.22 11.59 -18.99
CA SER A 144 -22.31 10.45 -18.83
C SER A 144 -22.09 10.12 -17.36
N TRP A 145 -21.96 8.83 -17.05
CA TRP A 145 -21.53 8.34 -15.74
C TRP A 145 -20.00 8.34 -15.65
N LEU A 146 -19.47 9.01 -14.64
CA LEU A 146 -18.04 9.06 -14.34
C LEU A 146 -17.80 8.44 -12.97
N ARG A 147 -16.71 7.69 -12.83
CA ARG A 147 -16.25 7.15 -11.55
C ARG A 147 -15.23 8.10 -10.96
N PHE A 148 -15.58 8.70 -9.83
CA PHE A 148 -14.66 9.49 -9.03
C PHE A 148 -14.19 8.66 -7.85
N CYS A 149 -12.94 8.85 -7.43
CA CYS A 149 -12.37 8.12 -6.31
C CYS A 149 -11.63 9.03 -5.34
N ASN A 150 -11.49 8.53 -4.12
CA ASN A 150 -10.71 9.13 -3.06
C ASN A 150 -9.57 8.19 -2.64
N VAL A 151 -8.53 8.77 -2.07
CA VAL A 151 -7.38 8.07 -1.48
C VAL A 151 -7.05 8.69 -0.11
N GLY A 152 -6.14 8.07 0.65
CA GLY A 152 -5.58 8.72 1.84
C GLY A 152 -4.65 9.88 1.44
N ASN A 153 -4.49 10.87 2.31
CA ASN A 153 -3.58 12.00 2.14
C ASN A 153 -2.12 11.63 2.36
N TYR A 154 -1.81 10.49 2.97
CA TYR A 154 -0.45 10.12 3.31
C TYR A 154 -0.21 8.61 3.28
N VAL A 155 0.93 8.23 2.72
CA VAL A 155 1.46 6.87 2.73
C VAL A 155 2.92 6.91 3.16
N GLU A 156 3.27 6.08 4.13
CA GLU A 156 4.65 5.81 4.52
C GLU A 156 4.95 4.33 4.34
N ILE A 157 6.00 4.05 3.58
CA ILE A 157 6.60 2.72 3.50
C ILE A 157 7.94 2.80 4.19
N GLY A 158 8.16 1.92 5.16
CA GLY A 158 9.40 1.81 5.90
C GLY A 158 9.92 0.38 5.87
N VAL A 159 11.24 0.23 6.05
CA VAL A 159 11.87 -1.05 6.37
C VAL A 159 12.54 -0.88 7.72
N ARG A 160 12.15 -1.71 8.68
CA ARG A 160 12.75 -1.76 10.01
C ARG A 160 13.60 -3.02 10.12
N SER A 161 14.83 -2.86 10.60
CA SER A 161 15.70 -3.98 10.94
C SER A 161 16.37 -3.75 12.28
N ASP A 162 16.69 -4.83 12.98
CA ASP A 162 17.42 -4.76 14.25
C ASP A 162 18.82 -4.16 14.11
N ALA A 163 19.36 -4.16 12.89
CA ALA A 163 20.64 -3.53 12.55
C ALA A 163 20.56 -1.99 12.52
N GLY A 164 19.39 -1.38 12.71
CA GLY A 164 19.22 0.08 12.79
C GLY A 164 19.29 0.81 11.43
N GLU A 165 19.40 0.06 10.33
CA GLU A 165 19.28 0.63 8.99
C GLU A 165 17.82 0.76 8.58
N ASP A 166 17.18 1.79 9.13
CA ASP A 166 15.82 2.14 8.71
C ASP A 166 15.89 2.84 7.35
N ALA A 167 15.14 2.33 6.39
CA ALA A 167 14.84 3.00 5.13
C ALA A 167 13.38 3.39 5.11
N PHE A 168 13.03 4.54 4.55
CA PHE A 168 11.63 4.93 4.45
C PHE A 168 11.37 5.91 3.31
N LEU A 169 10.11 5.97 2.89
CA LEU A 169 9.58 6.97 1.99
C LEU A 169 8.17 7.35 2.45
N CYS A 170 7.99 8.64 2.74
CA CYS A 170 6.76 9.26 3.20
C CYS A 170 6.24 10.20 2.11
N VAL A 171 5.06 9.91 1.57
CA VAL A 171 4.47 10.67 0.46
C VAL A 171 3.10 11.20 0.88
N GLY A 172 2.93 12.51 0.73
CA GLY A 172 1.67 13.20 0.96
C GLY A 172 1.00 13.59 -0.35
N LEU A 173 -0.33 13.47 -0.41
CA LEU A 173 -1.20 14.02 -1.42
C LEU A 173 -2.11 15.07 -0.81
N GLU A 174 -2.31 16.18 -1.51
CA GLU A 174 -3.21 17.25 -1.10
C GLU A 174 -3.99 17.76 -2.30
N PHE A 175 -5.31 17.61 -2.24
CA PHE A 175 -6.22 18.11 -3.25
C PHE A 175 -6.53 19.59 -2.97
N GLU A 176 -6.33 20.45 -3.96
CA GLU A 176 -6.40 21.91 -3.80
C GLU A 176 -7.77 22.43 -3.33
N LYS A 177 -8.85 21.69 -3.62
CA LYS A 177 -10.22 22.09 -3.29
C LYS A 177 -10.79 21.27 -2.15
N ALA A 178 -11.78 21.83 -1.46
CA ALA A 178 -12.61 21.07 -0.54
C ALA A 178 -13.64 20.23 -1.31
N THR A 179 -13.86 18.99 -0.87
CA THR A 179 -14.96 18.15 -1.35
C THR A 179 -15.51 17.27 -0.24
N THR A 180 -16.84 17.27 -0.11
CA THR A 180 -17.58 16.41 0.82
C THR A 180 -18.06 15.12 0.16
N ALA A 181 -17.74 14.90 -1.12
CA ALA A 181 -18.22 13.76 -1.87
C ALA A 181 -17.40 12.49 -1.61
N GLY A 182 -18.08 11.35 -1.63
CA GLY A 182 -17.50 10.03 -1.38
C GLY A 182 -16.92 9.86 0.03
N ASN A 183 -16.24 8.74 0.23
CA ASN A 183 -15.59 8.39 1.48
C ASN A 183 -14.21 7.75 1.19
N PHE A 184 -13.40 7.61 2.23
CA PHE A 184 -12.19 6.78 2.21
C PHE A 184 -12.21 5.78 3.38
N ASP A 185 -12.05 4.49 3.06
CA ASP A 185 -12.00 3.36 3.98
C ASP A 185 -10.62 2.70 3.90
N CYS A 186 -9.71 3.12 4.79
CA CYS A 186 -8.38 2.54 4.86
C CYS A 186 -8.39 1.05 5.22
N VAL A 187 -9.33 0.61 6.07
CA VAL A 187 -9.39 -0.80 6.51
C VAL A 187 -9.73 -1.71 5.33
N ALA A 188 -10.59 -1.25 4.42
CA ALA A 188 -10.94 -2.00 3.21
C ALA A 188 -9.74 -2.29 2.30
N ILE A 189 -8.70 -1.46 2.32
CA ILE A 189 -7.58 -1.58 1.39
C ILE A 189 -6.40 -2.37 1.94
N ILE A 190 -6.34 -2.64 3.25
CA ILE A 190 -5.23 -3.36 3.89
C ILE A 190 -4.98 -4.74 3.26
N GLU A 191 -6.04 -5.53 3.05
CA GLU A 191 -5.89 -6.89 2.49
C GLU A 191 -5.36 -6.86 1.05
N ARG A 192 -5.79 -5.87 0.26
CA ARG A 192 -5.31 -5.69 -1.13
C ARG A 192 -3.89 -5.16 -1.16
N THR A 193 -3.55 -4.23 -0.26
CA THR A 193 -2.18 -3.74 -0.06
C THR A 193 -1.25 -4.86 0.35
N ALA A 194 -1.69 -5.79 1.20
CA ALA A 194 -0.89 -6.93 1.62
C ALA A 194 -0.52 -7.84 0.45
N ARG A 195 -1.50 -8.21 -0.39
CA ARG A 195 -1.24 -8.99 -1.62
C ARG A 195 -0.28 -8.28 -2.58
N MET A 196 -0.45 -6.98 -2.77
CA MET A 196 0.45 -6.19 -3.62
C MET A 196 1.89 -6.20 -3.06
N LEU A 197 2.06 -6.11 -1.74
CA LEU A 197 3.39 -6.17 -1.13
C LEU A 197 4.02 -7.57 -1.12
N GLU A 198 3.22 -8.63 -1.09
CA GLU A 198 3.70 -10.00 -1.33
C GLU A 198 4.36 -10.13 -2.71
N GLU A 199 3.81 -9.46 -3.74
CA GLU A 199 4.43 -9.42 -5.08
C GLU A 199 5.75 -8.63 -5.11
N LEU A 200 5.89 -7.62 -4.26
CA LEU A 200 7.13 -6.81 -4.12
C LEU A 200 8.14 -7.42 -3.15
N THR A 201 7.76 -8.44 -2.38
CA THR A 201 8.63 -9.09 -1.39
C THR A 201 9.97 -9.54 -1.97
N PRO A 202 10.05 -10.17 -3.16
CA PRO A 202 11.33 -10.54 -3.77
C PRO A 202 12.24 -9.33 -4.05
N GLN A 203 11.66 -8.18 -4.40
CA GLN A 203 12.41 -6.96 -4.67
C GLN A 203 13.01 -6.37 -3.39
N PHE A 204 12.23 -6.34 -2.29
CA PHE A 204 12.74 -5.94 -0.97
C PHE A 204 13.81 -6.90 -0.46
N ALA A 205 13.54 -8.20 -0.46
CA ALA A 205 14.48 -9.23 0.00
C ALA A 205 15.80 -9.17 -0.79
N GLY A 206 15.72 -9.04 -2.12
CA GLY A 206 16.89 -8.89 -2.99
C GLY A 206 17.67 -7.59 -2.76
N SER A 207 17.00 -6.50 -2.41
CA SER A 207 17.65 -5.21 -2.10
C SER A 207 18.34 -5.21 -0.75
N LEU A 208 17.80 -5.96 0.21
CA LEU A 208 18.32 -6.09 1.59
C LEU A 208 19.31 -7.26 1.75
N HIS A 209 19.49 -8.09 0.72
CA HIS A 209 20.27 -9.33 0.78
C HIS A 209 19.81 -10.29 1.89
N VAL A 210 18.50 -10.41 2.09
CA VAL A 210 17.87 -11.34 3.04
C VAL A 210 17.02 -12.37 2.31
N MET A 211 16.71 -13.48 2.97
CA MET A 211 15.87 -14.55 2.41
C MET A 211 14.38 -14.28 2.53
N ALA A 212 13.97 -13.49 3.53
CA ALA A 212 12.59 -13.20 3.84
C ALA A 212 12.46 -11.82 4.50
N VAL A 213 11.28 -11.24 4.38
CA VAL A 213 10.86 -10.01 5.05
C VAL A 213 9.47 -10.23 5.63
N GLY A 214 9.21 -9.61 6.78
CA GLY A 214 7.87 -9.52 7.36
C GLY A 214 7.13 -8.30 6.85
N HIS A 215 5.83 -8.22 7.12
CA HIS A 215 5.00 -7.06 6.81
C HIS A 215 4.19 -6.63 8.03
N ASP A 216 4.03 -5.33 8.20
CA ASP A 216 3.16 -4.71 9.19
C ASP A 216 2.37 -3.57 8.53
N TYR A 217 1.09 -3.46 8.87
CA TYR A 217 0.15 -2.56 8.20
C TYR A 217 -0.67 -1.80 9.24
N ALA A 218 -0.74 -0.48 9.09
CA ALA A 218 -1.52 0.36 9.98
C ALA A 218 -2.24 1.48 9.24
N CYS A 219 -3.51 1.68 9.58
CA CYS A 219 -4.18 2.96 9.38
C CYS A 219 -3.81 3.87 10.57
N ILE A 220 -3.21 5.03 10.33
CA ILE A 220 -2.74 5.94 11.39
C ILE A 220 -3.90 6.39 12.27
N HIS A 221 -5.08 6.55 11.67
CA HIS A 221 -6.34 6.76 12.35
C HIS A 221 -7.30 5.62 11.98
N ASN A 222 -7.99 4.99 12.95
CA ASN A 222 -8.83 3.80 12.69
C ASN A 222 -10.26 4.13 12.22
N ASN A 223 -10.49 5.29 11.61
CA ASN A 223 -11.83 5.78 11.30
C ASN A 223 -12.06 5.92 9.79
N VAL A 224 -13.22 5.49 9.31
CA VAL A 224 -13.72 5.85 7.98
C VAL A 224 -13.96 7.36 7.96
N THR A 225 -13.43 8.06 6.95
CA THR A 225 -13.65 9.51 6.79
C THR A 225 -14.69 9.75 5.70
N SER A 226 -15.78 10.41 6.10
CA SER A 226 -16.94 10.73 5.23
C SER A 226 -17.25 12.23 5.17
N ARG A 227 -16.32 13.09 5.62
CA ARG A 227 -16.53 14.54 5.66
C ARG A 227 -16.55 15.16 4.27
#